data_AF-A0A3D8J0P6-F1
#
_entry.id   AF-A0A3D8J0P6-F1
#
_cell.length_a   1.000
_cell.length_b   1.000
_cell.length_c   1.000
_cell.angle_alpha   90.00
_cell.angle_beta   90.00
_cell.angle_gamma   90.00
#
_symmetry.space_group_name_H-M   'P 1'
#
loop_
_entity.id
_entity.type
_entity.pdbx_description
1 polymer ?
#
loop_
_entity_poly.entity_id
_entity_poly.type
_entity_poly.pdbx_seq_one_letter_code
_entity_poly.pdbx_strand_id
1 'polypeptide(L)'
;MDFCLRKLVGEKWIKSERSLRHIEQKGHIPLLELDSNQILSTLMLGEIIKLIGEYEIEGYMFELQVMDFKKYHWSNRNFFFLDGNKFSFSNISKNTIVLNNLRSIRNRAFHWENLLKTREVNGKVYPRITTSYPQNQNKNNQTKIGIAPEMILEFLNDLIENIDNEEMRKYLYKG
;
A
#
# COMPACT_ATOMS: atom_id res chain seq x y z
N MET A 1 -3.74 -10.83 0.09
CA MET A 1 -3.32 -10.93 -1.33
C MET A 1 -3.47 -12.35 -1.88
N ASP A 2 -2.62 -13.34 -1.51
CA ASP A 2 -2.66 -14.68 -2.14
C ASP A 2 -4.05 -15.34 -2.08
N PHE A 3 -4.69 -15.31 -0.91
CA PHE A 3 -6.08 -15.75 -0.75
C PHE A 3 -7.03 -15.11 -1.77
N CYS A 4 -6.99 -13.78 -1.92
CA CYS A 4 -7.84 -13.04 -2.84
C CYS A 4 -7.59 -13.50 -4.28
N LEU A 5 -6.32 -13.62 -4.67
CA LEU A 5 -5.93 -13.98 -6.03
C LEU A 5 -6.31 -15.42 -6.36
N ARG A 6 -6.14 -16.38 -5.44
CA ARG A 6 -6.62 -17.74 -5.66
C ARG A 6 -8.12 -17.80 -5.93
N LYS A 7 -8.91 -16.97 -5.25
CA LYS A 7 -10.37 -16.90 -5.45
C LYS A 7 -10.77 -16.19 -6.75
N LEU A 8 -10.05 -15.13 -7.13
CA LEU A 8 -10.39 -14.30 -8.30
C LEU A 8 -9.84 -14.82 -9.62
N VAL A 9 -8.61 -15.33 -9.61
CA VAL A 9 -7.84 -15.69 -10.82
C VAL A 9 -7.31 -17.13 -10.80
N GLY A 10 -7.45 -17.85 -9.68
CA GLY A 10 -7.10 -19.27 -9.55
C GLY A 10 -5.69 -19.53 -9.01
N GLU A 11 -5.39 -20.80 -8.71
CA GLU A 11 -4.16 -21.26 -8.04
C GLU A 11 -2.86 -20.97 -8.79
N LYS A 12 -2.92 -20.76 -10.12
CA LYS A 12 -1.73 -20.56 -10.97
C LYS A 12 -1.33 -19.09 -11.14
N TRP A 13 -2.03 -18.16 -10.49
CA TRP A 13 -1.85 -16.72 -10.70
C TRP A 13 -0.39 -16.26 -10.58
N ILE A 14 0.36 -16.81 -9.61
CA ILE A 14 1.72 -16.37 -9.29
C ILE A 14 2.76 -16.74 -10.36
N LYS A 15 2.49 -17.77 -11.16
CA LYS A 15 3.34 -18.17 -12.30
C LYS A 15 2.89 -17.58 -13.64
N SER A 16 1.83 -16.77 -13.64
CA SER A 16 1.41 -16.07 -14.85
C SER A 16 2.43 -15.03 -15.26
N GLU A 17 2.54 -14.78 -16.57
CA GLU A 17 3.42 -13.72 -17.11
C GLU A 17 3.13 -12.37 -16.44
N ARG A 18 1.85 -12.06 -16.21
CA ARG A 18 1.38 -10.85 -15.52
C ARG A 18 2.04 -10.69 -14.15
N SER A 19 2.08 -11.74 -13.33
CA SER A 19 2.73 -11.73 -12.02
C SER A 19 4.25 -11.63 -12.14
N LEU A 20 4.85 -12.45 -13.01
CA LEU A 20 6.31 -12.57 -13.12
C LEU A 20 6.98 -11.26 -13.54
N ARG A 21 6.29 -10.37 -14.27
CA ARG A 21 6.79 -9.01 -14.60
C ARG A 21 7.06 -8.13 -13.37
N HIS A 22 6.45 -8.43 -12.23
CA HIS A 22 6.56 -7.66 -10.99
C HIS A 22 7.41 -8.34 -9.90
N ILE A 23 7.89 -9.55 -10.16
CA ILE A 23 8.65 -10.36 -9.20
C ILE A 23 10.12 -10.39 -9.65
N GLU A 24 10.99 -9.93 -8.77
CA GLU A 24 12.44 -9.94 -8.98
C GLU A 24 12.99 -11.33 -8.70
N GLN A 25 13.87 -11.80 -9.59
CA GLN A 25 14.64 -13.02 -9.38
C GLN A 25 15.70 -12.78 -8.30
N LYS A 26 15.65 -13.58 -7.23
CA LYS A 26 16.51 -13.42 -6.04
C LYS A 26 17.65 -14.43 -5.95
N GLY A 27 17.63 -15.48 -6.76
CA GLY A 27 18.63 -16.54 -6.76
C GLY A 27 18.90 -17.08 -8.16
N HIS A 28 19.75 -18.10 -8.25
CA HIS A 28 20.17 -18.67 -9.53
C HIS A 28 19.10 -19.51 -10.21
N ILE A 29 18.16 -20.09 -9.45
CA ILE A 29 17.04 -20.87 -9.99
C ILE A 29 16.03 -19.91 -10.64
N PRO A 30 15.66 -20.11 -11.92
CA PRO A 30 14.64 -19.31 -12.59
C PRO A 30 13.28 -19.37 -11.87
N LEU A 31 12.54 -18.26 -11.86
CA LEU A 31 11.22 -18.18 -11.19
C LEU A 31 10.22 -19.24 -11.69
N LEU A 32 10.28 -19.61 -12.97
CA LEU A 32 9.39 -20.62 -13.56
C LEU A 32 9.62 -22.03 -12.98
N GLU A 33 10.86 -22.32 -12.59
CA GLU A 33 11.28 -23.59 -12.01
C GLU A 33 10.99 -23.69 -10.50
N LEU A 34 10.77 -22.55 -9.83
CA LEU A 34 10.39 -22.52 -8.41
C LEU A 34 8.92 -22.91 -8.23
N ASP A 35 8.59 -23.57 -7.14
CA ASP A 35 7.21 -23.84 -6.73
C ASP A 35 6.49 -22.55 -6.32
N SER A 36 5.17 -22.50 -6.48
CA SER A 36 4.37 -21.32 -6.11
C SER A 36 4.62 -20.84 -4.68
N ASN A 37 4.78 -21.78 -3.74
CA ASN A 37 5.08 -21.46 -2.33
C ASN A 37 6.48 -20.86 -2.14
N GLN A 38 7.47 -21.29 -2.92
CA GLN A 38 8.82 -20.72 -2.88
C GLN A 38 8.82 -19.29 -3.43
N ILE A 39 8.06 -19.02 -4.48
CA ILE A 39 7.90 -17.65 -4.98
C ILE A 39 7.21 -16.79 -3.91
N LEU A 40 6.08 -17.25 -3.36
CA LEU A 40 5.34 -16.54 -2.31
C LEU A 40 6.21 -16.19 -1.10
N SER A 41 7.00 -17.13 -0.60
CA SER A 41 7.82 -16.93 0.60
C SER A 41 8.96 -15.92 0.41
N THR A 42 9.30 -15.59 -0.83
CA THR A 42 10.37 -14.65 -1.15
C THR A 42 9.87 -13.28 -1.58
N LEU A 43 8.55 -13.06 -1.65
CA LEU A 43 8.00 -11.77 -2.04
C LEU A 43 8.33 -10.68 -1.01
N MET A 44 8.98 -9.62 -1.48
CA MET A 44 9.16 -8.38 -0.76
C MET A 44 7.85 -7.61 -0.72
N LEU A 45 7.63 -6.83 0.35
CA LEU A 45 6.44 -5.97 0.48
C LEU A 45 6.24 -5.04 -0.74
N GLY A 46 7.32 -4.59 -1.37
CA GLY A 46 7.23 -3.80 -2.60
C GLY A 46 6.63 -4.57 -3.78
N GLU A 47 6.97 -5.84 -3.95
CA GLU A 47 6.42 -6.72 -4.99
C GLU A 47 4.95 -7.05 -4.69
N ILE A 48 4.62 -7.32 -3.42
CA ILE A 48 3.25 -7.53 -2.96
C ILE A 48 2.37 -6.33 -3.33
N ILE A 49 2.81 -5.11 -3.05
CA ILE A 49 2.05 -3.89 -3.37
C ILE A 49 1.89 -3.70 -4.89
N LYS A 50 2.92 -3.98 -5.68
CA LYS A 50 2.82 -3.96 -7.15
C LYS A 50 1.79 -4.97 -7.64
N LEU A 51 1.82 -6.20 -7.13
CA LEU A 51 0.87 -7.25 -7.49
C LEU A 51 -0.56 -6.90 -7.07
N ILE A 52 -0.77 -6.30 -5.89
CA ILE A 52 -2.10 -5.81 -5.47
C ILE A 52 -2.66 -4.83 -6.50
N GLY A 53 -1.86 -3.84 -6.92
CA GLY A 53 -2.30 -2.86 -7.92
C GLY A 53 -2.43 -3.44 -9.32
N GLU A 54 -1.53 -4.35 -9.71
CA GLU A 54 -1.59 -5.06 -10.99
C GLU A 54 -2.90 -5.81 -11.14
N TYR A 55 -3.40 -6.45 -10.08
CA TYR A 55 -4.66 -7.20 -10.10
C TYR A 55 -5.88 -6.38 -9.65
N GLU A 56 -5.72 -5.09 -9.37
CA GLU A 56 -6.79 -4.18 -8.93
C GLU A 56 -7.53 -4.67 -7.67
N ILE A 57 -6.77 -5.26 -6.73
CA ILE A 57 -7.33 -5.85 -5.50
C ILE A 57 -7.09 -4.98 -4.25
N GLU A 58 -6.77 -3.70 -4.40
CA GLU A 58 -6.57 -2.77 -3.28
C GLU A 58 -7.79 -2.71 -2.35
N GLY A 59 -8.99 -2.74 -2.91
CA GLY A 59 -10.25 -2.65 -2.14
C GLY A 59 -10.46 -3.80 -1.16
N TYR A 60 -9.74 -4.91 -1.31
CA TYR A 60 -9.83 -6.07 -0.44
C TYR A 60 -8.84 -6.03 0.75
N MET A 61 -7.94 -5.04 0.82
CA MET A 61 -6.87 -5.06 1.82
C MET A 61 -7.33 -4.48 3.17
N PHE A 62 -8.01 -3.34 3.16
CA PHE A 62 -8.50 -2.66 4.35
C PHE A 62 -9.84 -1.95 4.10
N GLU A 63 -10.69 -1.82 5.12
CA GLU A 63 -11.90 -0.99 5.11
C GLU A 63 -11.61 0.42 5.66
N LEU A 64 -11.28 1.36 4.77
CA LEU A 64 -10.75 2.67 5.14
C LEU A 64 -11.68 3.83 4.79
N GLN A 65 -12.93 3.57 4.41
CA GLN A 65 -13.86 4.63 4.00
C GLN A 65 -13.94 5.78 5.01
N VAL A 66 -13.91 5.46 6.31
CA VAL A 66 -14.00 6.43 7.40
C VAL A 66 -12.64 6.99 7.88
N MET A 67 -11.51 6.44 7.42
CA MET A 67 -10.18 6.90 7.86
C MET A 67 -9.92 8.37 7.47
N ASP A 68 -9.54 9.20 8.43
CA ASP A 68 -9.16 10.59 8.23
C ASP A 68 -7.64 10.75 8.25
N PHE A 69 -7.03 11.06 7.10
CA PHE A 69 -5.58 11.25 7.02
C PHE A 69 -5.05 12.45 7.82
N LYS A 70 -5.89 13.45 8.16
CA LYS A 70 -5.49 14.57 9.01
C LYS A 70 -5.13 14.13 10.43
N LYS A 71 -5.64 12.96 10.87
CA LYS A 71 -5.24 12.33 12.15
C LYS A 71 -3.72 12.17 12.23
N TYR A 72 -3.06 11.80 11.13
CA TYR A 72 -1.65 11.41 11.15
C TYR A 72 -0.67 12.55 10.89
N HIS A 73 -1.13 13.68 10.36
CA HIS A 73 -0.36 14.92 10.23
C HIS A 73 -1.28 16.08 9.83
N TRP A 74 -1.07 17.25 10.42
CA TRP A 74 -1.90 18.44 10.18
C TRP A 74 -1.95 18.91 8.72
N SER A 75 -0.92 18.61 7.92
CA SER A 75 -0.83 19.05 6.52
C SER A 75 -1.55 18.12 5.53
N ASN A 76 -1.97 16.93 6.00
CA ASN A 76 -2.66 15.96 5.18
C ASN A 76 -4.05 16.46 4.74
N ARG A 77 -4.58 15.83 3.70
CA ARG A 77 -5.90 16.11 3.12
C ARG A 77 -6.62 14.78 2.90
N ASN A 78 -7.95 14.82 2.78
CA ASN A 78 -8.77 13.64 2.44
C ASN A 78 -9.30 13.69 0.99
N PHE A 79 -8.57 14.39 0.13
CA PHE A 79 -8.93 14.57 -1.27
C PHE A 79 -7.68 14.73 -2.11
N PHE A 80 -7.81 14.47 -3.40
CA PHE A 80 -6.82 14.75 -4.42
C PHE A 80 -7.42 15.57 -5.55
N PHE A 81 -6.57 16.00 -6.47
CA PHE A 81 -6.99 16.64 -7.71
C PHE A 81 -6.74 15.73 -8.89
N LEU A 82 -7.65 15.70 -9.85
CA LEU A 82 -7.48 15.05 -11.15
C LEU A 82 -8.07 15.99 -12.21
N ASP A 83 -7.23 16.38 -13.16
CA ASP A 83 -7.59 17.31 -14.23
C ASP A 83 -8.24 18.62 -13.71
N GLY A 84 -7.68 19.14 -12.61
CA GLY A 84 -8.16 20.36 -11.94
C GLY A 84 -9.38 20.15 -11.02
N ASN A 85 -10.04 18.99 -11.10
CA ASN A 85 -11.21 18.67 -10.30
C ASN A 85 -10.83 18.03 -8.97
N LYS A 86 -11.53 18.37 -7.89
CA LYS A 86 -11.29 17.86 -6.54
C LYS A 86 -12.12 16.59 -6.30
N PHE A 87 -11.47 15.52 -5.85
CA PHE A 87 -12.10 14.24 -5.54
C PHE A 87 -11.74 13.78 -4.13
N SER A 88 -12.72 13.31 -3.36
CA SER A 88 -12.47 12.61 -2.10
C SER A 88 -11.75 11.28 -2.36
N PHE A 89 -10.94 10.82 -1.42
CA PHE A 89 -10.35 9.49 -1.53
C PHE A 89 -11.41 8.39 -1.36
N SER A 90 -11.51 7.49 -2.34
CA SER A 90 -12.27 6.26 -2.22
C SER A 90 -11.54 5.25 -1.33
N ASN A 91 -12.19 4.14 -0.95
CA ASN A 91 -11.51 3.06 -0.22
C ASN A 91 -10.27 2.55 -0.99
N ILE A 92 -10.39 2.38 -2.31
CA ILE A 92 -9.30 1.95 -3.20
C ILE A 92 -8.13 2.94 -3.11
N SER A 93 -8.38 4.24 -3.31
CA SER A 93 -7.34 5.27 -3.22
C SER A 93 -6.66 5.28 -1.85
N LYS A 94 -7.42 5.12 -0.77
CA LYS A 94 -6.87 5.05 0.58
C LYS A 94 -5.99 3.81 0.77
N ASN A 95 -6.44 2.65 0.31
CA ASN A 95 -5.66 1.41 0.33
C ASN A 95 -4.32 1.59 -0.41
N THR A 96 -4.31 2.17 -1.61
CA THR A 96 -3.06 2.50 -2.32
C THR A 96 -2.15 3.41 -1.50
N ILE A 97 -2.69 4.47 -0.87
CA ILE A 97 -1.93 5.41 -0.06
C ILE A 97 -1.31 4.71 1.17
N VAL A 98 -2.10 3.96 1.94
CA VAL A 98 -1.63 3.33 3.17
C VAL A 98 -0.63 2.21 2.90
N LEU A 99 -0.81 1.42 1.85
CA LEU A 99 0.15 0.38 1.45
C LEU A 99 1.53 0.99 1.12
N ASN A 100 1.54 2.12 0.41
CA ASN A 100 2.79 2.83 0.12
C ASN A 100 3.44 3.43 1.38
N ASN A 101 2.65 3.97 2.31
CA ASN A 101 3.17 4.42 3.61
C ASN A 101 3.71 3.26 4.44
N LEU A 102 3.02 2.12 4.48
CA LEU A 102 3.45 0.88 5.16
C LEU A 102 4.79 0.38 4.58
N ARG A 103 4.96 0.41 3.26
CA ARG A 103 6.24 0.13 2.60
C ARG A 103 7.34 1.09 3.05
N SER A 104 7.03 2.38 3.15
CA SER A 104 7.99 3.39 3.62
C SER A 104 8.40 3.16 5.07
N ILE A 105 7.45 2.84 5.96
CA ILE A 105 7.68 2.45 7.36
C ILE A 105 8.60 1.23 7.40
N ARG A 106 8.23 0.11 6.74
CA ARG A 106 9.03 -1.12 6.71
C ARG A 106 10.45 -0.86 6.24
N ASN A 107 10.62 -0.10 5.16
CA ASN A 107 11.95 0.19 4.62
C ASN A 107 12.80 1.07 5.53
N ARG A 108 12.18 1.97 6.29
CA ARG A 108 12.88 2.81 7.26
C ARG A 108 13.17 2.08 8.56
N ALA A 109 12.33 1.12 8.97
CA ALA A 109 12.49 0.36 10.20
C ALA A 109 13.80 -0.46 10.27
N PHE A 110 14.43 -0.78 9.13
CA PHE A 110 15.79 -1.37 9.10
C PHE A 110 16.84 -0.53 9.84
N HIS A 111 16.65 0.78 9.83
CA HIS A 111 17.44 1.75 10.57
C HIS A 111 16.45 2.59 11.35
N TRP A 112 15.98 2.07 12.48
CA TRP A 112 14.81 2.55 13.19
C TRP A 112 14.80 4.07 13.42
N GLU A 113 15.95 4.72 13.57
CA GLU A 113 16.08 6.17 13.70
C GLU A 113 15.54 6.94 12.48
N ASN A 114 15.53 6.31 11.30
CA ASN A 114 14.93 6.84 10.08
C ASN A 114 13.41 6.97 10.16
N LEU A 115 12.74 6.28 11.09
CA LEU A 115 11.32 6.45 11.37
C LEU A 115 11.02 7.81 11.99
N LEU A 116 11.98 8.36 12.75
CA LEU A 116 11.85 9.65 13.44
C LEU A 116 12.21 10.86 12.57
N LYS A 117 12.75 10.63 11.36
CA LYS A 117 13.22 11.71 10.50
C LYS A 117 12.07 12.56 9.96
N THR A 118 12.23 13.87 10.08
CA THR A 118 11.36 14.88 9.47
C THR A 118 12.13 15.69 8.42
N ARG A 119 11.46 16.65 7.81
CA ARG A 119 12.08 17.70 6.98
C ARG A 119 11.44 19.02 7.32
N GLU A 120 12.24 20.08 7.27
CA GLU A 120 11.75 21.44 7.39
C GLU A 120 11.65 22.07 6.00
N VAL A 121 10.52 22.72 5.71
CA VAL A 121 10.31 23.49 4.48
C VAL A 121 9.56 24.76 4.86
N ASN A 122 10.17 25.92 4.60
CA ASN A 122 9.61 27.24 4.93
C ASN A 122 9.18 27.34 6.41
N GLY A 123 10.03 26.90 7.34
CA GLY A 123 9.75 26.93 8.78
C GLY A 123 8.71 25.93 9.27
N LYS A 124 8.25 25.01 8.40
CA LYS A 124 7.25 23.99 8.75
C LYS A 124 7.85 22.59 8.69
N VAL A 125 7.53 21.78 9.69
CA VAL A 125 8.01 20.40 9.82
C VAL A 125 7.04 19.43 9.16
N TYR A 126 7.58 18.57 8.30
CA TYR A 126 6.85 17.52 7.60
C TYR A 126 7.50 16.15 7.82
N PRO A 127 6.73 15.06 7.88
CA PRO A 127 7.29 13.72 7.99
C PRO A 127 8.10 13.32 6.75
N ARG A 128 9.07 12.42 6.93
CA ARG A 128 9.77 11.75 5.81
C ARG A 128 9.06 10.48 5.35
N ILE A 129 8.14 9.96 6.16
CA ILE A 129 7.18 8.92 5.77
C ILE A 129 6.06 9.65 5.06
N THR A 130 6.12 9.68 3.73
CA THR A 130 5.17 10.39 2.89
C THR A 130 5.01 9.66 1.57
N THR A 131 3.77 9.56 1.11
CA THR A 131 3.43 9.11 -0.23
C THR A 131 2.75 10.22 -1.02
N SER A 132 2.85 10.17 -2.34
CA SER A 132 2.15 11.05 -3.26
C SER A 132 1.04 10.29 -3.97
N TYR A 133 -0.13 10.93 -4.16
CA TYR A 133 -1.25 10.36 -4.89
C TYR A 133 -2.01 11.43 -5.72
N PRO A 134 -2.48 11.10 -6.94
CA PRO A 134 -2.26 9.85 -7.69
C PRO A 134 -0.83 9.76 -8.24
N GLN A 135 -0.24 8.56 -8.27
CA GLN A 135 1.17 8.39 -8.69
C GLN A 135 1.43 8.77 -10.15
N ASN A 136 0.42 8.62 -11.02
CA ASN A 136 0.52 8.86 -12.46
C ASN A 136 0.29 10.33 -12.87
N GLN A 137 0.30 11.26 -11.91
CA GLN A 137 0.14 12.69 -12.17
C GLN A 137 1.44 13.47 -12.05
N ASN A 138 1.47 14.64 -12.70
CA ASN A 138 2.49 15.66 -12.47
C ASN A 138 2.67 15.93 -10.96
N LYS A 139 3.92 15.97 -10.49
CA LYS A 139 4.27 16.13 -9.07
C LYS A 139 3.59 17.31 -8.37
N ASN A 140 3.28 18.37 -9.12
CA ASN A 140 2.62 19.57 -8.61
C ASN A 140 1.12 19.37 -8.32
N ASN A 141 0.49 18.37 -8.96
CA ASN A 141 -0.93 18.05 -8.80
C ASN A 141 -1.16 16.92 -7.78
N GLN A 142 -0.09 16.24 -7.37
CA GLN A 142 -0.16 15.17 -6.39
C GLN A 142 -0.45 15.70 -4.99
N THR A 143 -1.37 15.03 -4.31
CA THR A 143 -1.57 15.19 -2.88
C THR A 143 -0.55 14.34 -2.13
N LYS A 144 0.16 14.98 -1.20
CA LYS A 144 1.11 14.30 -0.32
C LYS A 144 0.40 13.93 0.97
N ILE A 145 0.51 12.66 1.35
CA ILE A 145 -0.04 12.13 2.61
C ILE A 145 1.13 11.57 3.40
N GLY A 146 1.38 12.15 4.58
CA GLY A 146 2.48 11.79 5.45
C GLY A 146 2.04 11.28 6.82
N ILE A 147 2.87 10.45 7.43
CA ILE A 147 2.66 9.94 8.79
C ILE A 147 3.71 10.57 9.68
N ALA A 148 3.28 11.40 10.63
CA ALA A 148 4.18 11.97 11.64
C ALA A 148 4.85 10.85 12.45
N PRO A 149 6.11 10.99 12.87
CA PRO A 149 6.80 9.97 13.68
C PRO A 149 6.00 9.48 14.88
N GLU A 150 5.41 10.42 15.62
CA GLU A 150 4.60 10.19 16.80
C GLU A 150 3.26 9.51 16.52
N MET A 151 2.82 9.46 15.26
CA MET A 151 1.56 8.86 14.83
C MET A 151 1.74 7.51 14.14
N ILE A 152 2.96 6.96 14.07
CA ILE A 152 3.24 5.70 13.38
C ILE A 152 2.48 4.53 14.04
N LEU A 153 2.45 4.47 15.37
CA LEU A 153 1.80 3.37 16.08
C LEU A 153 0.28 3.40 15.92
N GLU A 154 -0.32 4.57 16.07
CA GLU A 154 -1.75 4.81 15.84
C GLU A 154 -2.13 4.48 14.40
N PHE A 155 -1.30 4.88 13.42
CA PHE A 155 -1.51 4.52 12.02
C PHE A 155 -1.51 3.00 11.81
N LEU A 156 -0.56 2.27 12.42
CA LEU A 156 -0.51 0.81 12.29
C LEU A 156 -1.68 0.11 13.00
N ASN A 157 -2.07 0.59 14.19
CA ASN A 157 -3.22 0.07 14.93
C ASN A 157 -4.51 0.26 14.13
N ASP A 158 -4.74 1.46 13.58
CA ASP A 158 -5.89 1.74 12.74
C ASP A 158 -5.92 0.81 11.51
N LEU A 159 -4.77 0.45 10.93
CA LEU A 159 -4.75 -0.53 9.83
C LEU A 159 -5.16 -1.94 10.29
N ILE A 160 -4.65 -2.40 11.43
CA ILE A 160 -4.96 -3.72 11.98
C ILE A 160 -6.46 -3.84 12.26
N GLU A 161 -7.05 -2.82 12.87
CA GLU A 161 -8.49 -2.75 13.18
C GLU A 161 -9.38 -2.78 11.94
N ASN A 162 -8.83 -2.43 10.77
CA ASN A 162 -9.57 -2.34 9.51
C ASN A 162 -9.18 -3.43 8.48
N ILE A 163 -8.47 -4.50 8.87
CA ILE A 163 -8.16 -5.64 7.97
C ILE A 163 -9.43 -6.40 7.56
N ASP A 164 -10.42 -6.47 8.44
CA ASP A 164 -11.64 -7.26 8.24
C ASP A 164 -12.66 -6.51 7.34
N ASN A 165 -12.35 -6.46 6.04
CA ASN A 165 -13.20 -5.82 5.06
C ASN A 165 -14.40 -6.71 4.66
N GLU A 166 -15.59 -6.10 4.52
CA GLU A 166 -16.82 -6.78 4.07
C GLU A 166 -16.64 -7.53 2.73
N GLU A 167 -15.92 -6.94 1.77
CA GLU A 167 -15.60 -7.57 0.49
C GLU A 167 -14.78 -8.85 0.67
N MET A 168 -13.86 -8.89 1.63
CA MET A 168 -13.13 -10.12 1.96
C MET A 168 -14.04 -11.17 2.59
N ARG A 169 -14.96 -10.76 3.46
CA ARG A 169 -15.93 -11.67 4.10
C ARG A 169 -16.79 -12.40 3.06
N LYS A 170 -17.15 -11.77 1.94
CA LYS A 170 -17.90 -12.42 0.85
C LYS A 170 -17.21 -13.67 0.29
N TYR A 171 -15.88 -13.77 0.39
CA TYR A 171 -15.10 -14.93 -0.05
C TYR A 171 -14.79 -15.93 1.05
N LEU A 172 -14.87 -15.54 2.33
CA LEU A 172 -14.69 -16.42 3.48
C LEU A 172 -15.93 -17.28 3.76
N TYR A 173 -17.13 -16.73 3.56
CA TYR A 173 -18.41 -17.41 3.87
C TYR A 173 -19.06 -18.11 2.67
N LYS A 174 -18.39 -18.18 1.51
CA LYS A 174 -18.82 -18.94 0.33
C LYS A 174 -18.03 -20.25 0.12
N GLY A 175 -17.31 -20.70 1.15
CA GLY A 175 -16.56 -21.96 1.17
C GLY A 175 -17.32 -23.09 1.84
#